data_AF-A0A5A7U2X1-F1
#
_entry.id   AF-A0A5A7U2X1-F1
#
_cell.length_a   1.000
_cell.length_b   1.000
_cell.length_c   1.000
_cell.angle_alpha   90.00
_cell.angle_beta   90.00
_cell.angle_gamma   90.00
#
_symmetry.space_group_name_H-M   'P 1'
#
loop_
_entity.id
_entity.type
_entity.pdbx_description
1 polymer ?
#
loop_
_entity_poly.entity_id
_entity_poly.type
_entity_poly.pdbx_seq_one_letter_code
_entity_poly.pdbx_strand_id
1 'polypeptide(L)' 'MHPGSTKMYQDLKRVYWWRNMKREVAEFVSKCLVFQQVKAPRQKPAGLLQPLSIPEWKWENVSMDFITGLPRTLRGFTVI' A
#
# COMPACT_ATOMS: atom_id res chain seq x y z
N MET A 1 7.81 7.80 17.09
CA MET A 1 6.75 6.88 16.62
C MET A 1 5.41 7.37 17.15
N HIS A 2 4.45 7.68 16.28
CA HIS A 2 3.12 8.13 16.70
C HIS A 2 2.20 6.89 16.89
N PRO A 3 1.64 6.63 18.09
CA PRO A 3 0.87 5.41 18.38
C PRO A 3 -0.52 5.45 17.72
N GLY A 4 -0.92 4.42 16.97
CA GLY A 4 -2.25 4.37 16.35
C GLY A 4 -3.41 4.49 17.35
N SER A 5 -4.62 4.76 16.85
CA SER A 5 -5.84 4.99 17.66
C SER A 5 -6.08 3.94 18.74
N THR A 6 -5.86 2.66 18.43
CA THR A 6 -5.97 1.56 19.40
C THR A 6 -5.03 1.71 20.59
N LYS A 7 -3.76 2.06 20.34
CA LYS A 7 -2.76 2.23 21.39
C LYS A 7 -3.07 3.48 22.23
N MET A 8 -3.42 4.59 21.60
CA MET A 8 -3.83 5.81 22.32
C MET A 8 -5.04 5.56 23.21
N TYR A 9 -6.04 4.82 22.73
CA TYR A 9 -7.20 4.44 23.53
C TYR A 9 -6.83 3.56 24.72
N GLN A 10 -5.97 2.54 24.51
CA GLN A 10 -5.52 1.64 25.58
C GLN A 10 -4.72 2.37 26.65
N ASP A 11 -3.88 3.33 26.26
CA ASP A 11 -3.07 4.12 27.18
C ASP A 11 -3.97 5.06 28.01
N LEU A 12 -4.92 5.77 27.38
CA LEU A 12 -5.85 6.69 28.06
C LEU A 12 -6.84 5.96 28.99
N LYS A 13 -7.34 4.79 28.57
CA LYS A 13 -8.32 4.00 29.36
C LYS A 13 -7.78 3.58 30.73
N ARG A 14 -6.46 3.55 30.93
CA ARG A 14 -5.84 3.19 32.22
C ARG A 14 -6.13 4.19 33.33
N VAL A 15 -6.34 5.45 32.98
CA VAL A 15 -6.40 6.57 33.92
C VAL A 15 -7.64 7.45 33.74
N TYR A 16 -8.28 7.41 32.57
CA TYR A 16 -9.44 8.24 32.25
C TYR A 16 -10.60 7.41 31.71
N TRP A 17 -11.82 7.90 31.96
CA TRP A 17 -13.03 7.37 31.36
C TRP A 17 -14.04 8.49 31.09
N TRP A 18 -14.62 8.47 29.89
CA TRP A 18 -15.77 9.29 29.54
C TRP A 18 -16.60 8.64 28.44
N ARG A 19 -17.84 9.09 28.28
CA ARG A 19 -18.75 8.60 27.24
C ARG A 19 -18.16 8.92 25.85
N ASN A 20 -18.12 7.94 24.96
CA ASN A 20 -17.58 8.04 23.60
C ASN A 20 -16.06 8.20 23.46
N MET A 21 -15.27 8.03 24.53
CA MET A 21 -13.80 8.12 24.51
C MET A 21 -13.13 7.41 23.32
N LYS A 22 -13.53 6.17 23.03
CA LYS A 22 -12.95 5.40 21.91
C LYS A 22 -13.18 6.05 20.54
N ARG A 23 -14.36 6.64 20.34
CA ARG A 23 -14.73 7.33 19.10
C ARG A 23 -13.95 8.63 18.97
N GLU A 24 -13.88 9.41 20.05
CA GLU A 24 -13.15 10.69 20.05
C GLU A 24 -11.64 10.50 19.84
N VAL A 25 -11.04 9.46 20.42
CA VAL A 25 -9.64 9.10 20.13
C VAL A 25 -9.45 8.72 18.67
N ALA A 26 -10.39 7.99 18.07
CA ALA A 26 -10.32 7.65 16.65
C ALA A 26 -10.45 8.90 15.75
N GLU A 27 -11.35 9.82 16.07
CA GLU A 27 -11.52 11.10 15.37
C GLU A 27 -10.31 12.03 15.52
N PHE A 28 -9.70 12.06 16.70
CA PHE A 28 -8.48 12.85 16.93
C PHE A 28 -7.32 12.34 16.06
N VAL A 29 -7.10 11.02 16.06
CA VAL A 29 -6.05 10.40 15.25
C VAL A 29 -6.34 10.54 13.75
N SER A 30 -7.61 10.49 13.33
CA SER A 30 -7.97 10.65 11.91
C SER A 30 -7.73 12.07 11.40
N LYS A 31 -7.83 13.10 12.25
CA LYS A 31 -7.57 14.51 11.89
C LYS A 31 -6.10 14.92 11.95
N CYS A 32 -5.22 14.09 12.51
CA CYS A 32 -3.81 14.43 12.66
C CYS A 32 -3.04 14.24 11.34
N LEU A 33 -2.56 15.34 10.75
CA LEU A 33 -1.81 15.34 9.48
C LEU A 33 -0.57 14.46 9.52
N VAL A 34 0.16 14.46 10.64
CA VAL A 34 1.37 13.64 10.82
C VAL A 34 1.01 12.15 10.75
N PHE A 35 -0.10 11.72 11.34
CA PHE A 35 -0.55 10.34 11.22
C PHE A 35 -0.97 9.99 9.80
N GLN A 36 -1.72 10.88 9.13
CA GLN A 36 -2.18 10.65 7.76
C GLN A 36 -1.02 10.48 6.78
N GLN A 37 0.05 11.27 6.92
CA GLN A 37 1.21 11.23 6.02
C GLN A 37 2.12 10.03 6.28
N VAL A 38 2.26 9.60 7.54
CA VAL A 38 3.17 8.51 7.91
C VAL A 38 2.50 7.13 7.80
N LYS A 39 1.17 7.07 7.92
CA LYS A 39 0.42 5.81 7.76
C LYS A 39 0.09 5.57 6.29
N ALA A 40 0.91 4.75 5.63
CA ALA A 40 0.50 4.14 4.38
C ALA A 40 -0.78 3.29 4.58
N PRO A 41 -1.74 3.32 3.63
CA PRO A 41 -2.88 2.41 3.63
C PRO A 41 -2.40 0.97 3.73
N ARG A 42 -2.97 0.19 4.66
CA ARG A 42 -2.59 -1.22 4.85
C ARG A 42 -3.10 -2.11 3.71
N GLN A 43 -4.11 -1.65 2.99
CA GLN A 43 -4.67 -2.33 1.83
C GLN A 43 -4.66 -1.38 0.65
N LYS A 44 -4.24 -1.89 -0.51
CA LYS A 44 -4.50 -1.22 -1.78
C LYS A 44 -6.01 -1.24 -2.01
N PRO A 45 -6.61 -0.20 -2.61
CA PRO A 45 -7.98 -0.30 -3.09
C PRO A 45 -8.07 -1.51 -4.01
N ALA A 46 -9.09 -2.35 -3.80
CA ALA A 46 -9.38 -3.44 -4.71
C ALA A 46 -9.85 -2.80 -6.03
N GLY A 47 -8.95 -2.78 -7.02
CA GLY A 47 -9.29 -2.42 -8.39
C GLY A 47 -9.74 -3.67 -9.15
N LEU A 48 -10.71 -3.51 -10.05
CA LEU A 48 -10.96 -4.52 -11.06
C LEU A 48 -9.73 -4.59 -11.97
N LEU A 49 -9.22 -5.80 -12.21
CA LEU A 49 -8.26 -5.99 -13.29
C LEU A 49 -8.97 -5.60 -14.58
N GLN A 50 -8.35 -4.72 -15.37
CA GLN A 50 -8.79 -4.43 -16.73
C GLN A 50 -8.00 -5.34 -17.67
N PRO A 51 -8.52 -6.53 -18.04
CA PRO A 51 -7.86 -7.38 -19.01
C PRO A 51 -7.85 -6.68 -20.37
N LEU A 52 -6.77 -6.91 -21.14
CA LEU A 52 -6.73 -6.50 -22.54
C LEU A 52 -7.78 -7.28 -23.35
N SER A 53 -8.29 -6.67 -24.40
CA SER A 53 -9.13 -7.38 -25.37
C SER A 53 -8.36 -8.53 -25.99
N ILE A 54 -9.06 -9.63 -26.26
CA ILE A 54 -8.48 -10.78 -26.98
C ILE A 54 -8.22 -10.32 -28.42
N PRO A 55 -6.98 -10.39 -28.93
CA PRO A 55 -6.71 -10.08 -30.33
C PRO A 55 -7.43 -11.09 -31.25
N GLU A 56 -8.01 -10.57 -32.34
CA GLU A 56 -8.72 -11.34 -33.37
C GLU A 56 -7.75 -11.97 -34.38
N TRP A 57 -6.53 -11.44 -34.49
CA TRP A 57 -5.54 -11.94 -35.45
C TRP A 57 -4.12 -12.02 -34.90
N LYS A 58 -3.26 -12.73 -35.65
CA LYS A 58 -1.83 -12.85 -35.32
C LYS A 58 -1.16 -11.48 -35.40
N TRP A 59 -0.29 -11.18 -34.44
CA TRP A 59 0.51 -9.95 -34.36
C TRP A 59 -0.26 -8.65 -34.10
N GLU A 60 -1.54 -8.73 -33.76
CA GLU A 60 -2.35 -7.55 -33.42
C GLU A 60 -1.91 -6.90 -32.10
N ASN A 61 -1.53 -7.73 -31.12
CA ASN A 61 -1.00 -7.28 -29.84
C ASN A 61 0.37 -7.91 -29.57
N VAL A 62 1.38 -7.09 -29.33
CA VAL A 62 2.74 -7.51 -28.93
C VAL A 62 3.11 -6.79 -27.64
N SER A 63 3.40 -7.54 -26.58
CA SER A 63 3.99 -7.01 -25.34
C SER A 63 5.47 -7.38 -25.27
N MET A 64 6.26 -6.48 -24.69
CA MET A 64 7.70 -6.67 -24.48
C MET A 64 8.03 -6.28 -23.05
N ASP A 65 8.87 -7.09 -22.40
CA ASP A 65 9.40 -6.83 -21.07
C ASP A 65 10.90 -7.12 -21.04
N PHE A 66 11.63 -6.48 -20.13
CA PHE A 66 13.07 -6.66 -19.96
C PHE A 66 13.38 -7.47 -18.71
N ILE A 67 14.11 -8.56 -18.89
CA ILE A 67 14.66 -9.31 -17.78
C ILE A 67 15.99 -8.67 -17.36
N THR A 68 16.07 -8.25 -16.10
CA THR A 68 17.26 -7.60 -15.53
C THR A 68 17.93 -8.50 -14.48
N GLY A 69 19.21 -8.26 -14.19
CA GLY A 69 19.96 -9.00 -13.17
C GLY A 69 20.59 -10.32 -13.62
N LEU A 70 20.67 -10.59 -14.91
CA LEU A 70 21.33 -11.79 -15.44
C LEU A 70 22.87 -11.66 -15.39
N PRO A 71 23.62 -12.76 -15.24
CA PRO A 71 25.07 -12.76 -15.36
C PRO A 71 25.51 -12.21 -16.71
N ARG A 72 26.63 -11.47 -16.72
CA ARG A 72 27.20 -10.96 -17.96
C ARG A 72 27.93 -12.07 -18.69
N THR A 73 27.64 -12.21 -19.98
CA THR A 73 28.49 -12.98 -20.89
C THR A 73 29.88 -12.33 -21.01
N LEU A 74 30.87 -13.09 -21.52
CA LEU A 74 32.22 -12.56 -21.77
C LEU A 74 32.23 -11.38 -22.77
N ARG A 75 31.17 -11.24 -23.57
CA ARG A 75 30.95 -10.11 -24.51
C ARG A 75 30.15 -8.95 -23.89
N GLY A 76 29.77 -9.05 -22.61
CA GLY A 76 29.14 -7.98 -21.85
C GLY A 76 27.61 -7.92 -21.88
N PHE A 77 26.94 -8.84 -22.58
CA PHE A 77 25.48 -8.90 -22.64
C PHE A 77 24.88 -9.64 -21.43
N THR A 78 23.75 -9.15 -20.93
CA THR A 78 22.88 -9.85 -19.97
C THR A 78 21.76 -10.54 -20.75
N VAL A 79 21.93 -11.83 -21.02
CA VAL A 79 21.03 -12.63 -21.86
C VAL A 79 20.69 -13.94 -21.14
N ILE A 80 19.55 -14.54 -21.50
CA ILE A 80 19.18 -15.90 -21.10
C ILE A 80 20.02 -16.89 -21.91
#